data_AF-A0A815XVJ4-F1
#
_entry.id   AF-A0A815XVJ4-F1
#
_cell.length_a   1.000
_cell.length_b   1.000
_cell.length_c   1.000
_cell.angle_alpha   90.00
_cell.angle_beta   90.00
_cell.angle_gamma   90.00
#
_symmetry.space_group_name_H-M   'P 1'
#
loop_
_entity.id
_entity.type
_entity.pdbx_description
1 polymer ?
#
loop_
_entity_poly.entity_id
_entity_poly.type
_entity_poly.pdbx_seq_one_letter_code
_entity_poly.pdbx_strand_id
1 'polypeptide(L)'
;MYTQIFKEILLDMDHGQQAIKDLVTFCQEKYKGNKKELKSIDEFQRTYHPTLAIWWYTRQCFTYNMLNRALRTLDGDIIIRMGFYLCDVHRQIEDLHSKQINKYH
;
A
#
# COMPACT_ATOMS: atom_id res chain seq x y z
N MET A 1 2.21 21.26 -2.21
CA MET A 1 1.64 21.70 -0.92
C MET A 1 0.52 20.77 -0.45
N TYR A 2 -0.64 20.67 -1.10
CA TYR A 2 -1.76 19.84 -0.62
C TYR A 2 -1.43 18.34 -0.46
N THR A 3 -0.71 17.75 -1.42
CA THR A 3 -0.31 16.34 -1.37
C THR A 3 0.72 16.04 -0.28
N GLN A 4 1.50 17.04 0.15
CA GLN A 4 2.52 16.89 1.17
C GLN A 4 1.91 16.89 2.57
N ILE A 5 0.99 17.82 2.84
CA ILE A 5 0.17 17.83 4.06
C ILE A 5 -0.64 16.54 4.16
N PHE A 6 -1.24 16.10 3.05
CA PHE A 6 -2.00 14.85 3.02
C PHE A 6 -1.13 13.61 3.30
N LYS A 7 0.10 13.59 2.75
CA LYS A 7 1.08 12.56 3.08
C LYS A 7 1.40 12.56 4.58
N GLU A 8 1.67 13.72 5.18
CA GLU A 8 1.97 13.84 6.61
C GLU A 8 0.82 13.34 7.48
N ILE A 9 -0.42 13.75 7.18
CA ILE A 9 -1.62 13.26 7.86
C ILE A 9 -1.71 11.73 7.78
N LEU A 10 -1.52 11.14 6.59
CA LEU A 10 -1.59 9.69 6.42
C LEU A 10 -0.53 8.93 7.22
N LEU A 11 0.67 9.50 7.38
CA LEU A 11 1.77 8.91 8.13
C LEU A 11 1.55 8.94 9.64
N ASP A 12 0.82 9.95 10.13
CA ASP A 12 0.48 10.09 11.55
C ASP A 12 -0.75 9.26 11.95
N MET A 13 -1.52 8.75 10.99
CA MET A 13 -2.66 7.87 11.27
C MET A 13 -2.18 6.51 11.82
N ASP A 14 -2.79 6.08 12.92
CA ASP A 14 -2.61 4.70 13.40
C ASP A 14 -3.44 3.74 12.54
N HIS A 15 -2.73 2.86 11.84
CA HIS A 15 -3.34 1.85 11.00
C HIS A 15 -3.31 0.51 11.74
N GLY A 16 -4.31 0.28 12.59
CA GLY A 16 -4.44 -0.96 13.34
C GLY A 16 -4.51 -2.20 12.44
N GLN A 17 -4.24 -3.39 13.00
CA GLN A 17 -4.25 -4.67 12.27
C GLN A 17 -5.56 -4.98 11.53
N GLN A 18 -6.67 -4.33 11.92
CA GLN A 18 -7.96 -4.44 11.26
C GLN A 18 -7.94 -3.86 9.84
N ALA A 19 -7.08 -2.86 9.56
CA ALA A 19 -7.00 -2.20 8.25
C ALA A 19 -6.66 -3.17 7.11
N ILE A 20 -5.81 -4.17 7.37
CA ILE A 20 -5.48 -5.22 6.38
C ILE A 20 -6.73 -6.05 6.04
N LYS A 21 -7.50 -6.45 7.05
CA LYS A 21 -8.71 -7.26 6.86
C LYS A 21 -9.78 -6.48 6.10
N ASP A 22 -9.94 -5.20 6.43
CA ASP A 22 -10.91 -4.32 5.78
C ASP A 22 -10.52 -4.08 4.31
N LEU A 23 -9.22 -3.88 4.02
CA LEU A 23 -8.71 -3.77 2.66
C LEU A 23 -8.95 -5.05 1.85
N VAL A 24 -8.62 -6.21 2.43
CA VAL A 24 -8.81 -7.52 1.78
C VAL A 24 -10.28 -7.75 1.45
N THR A 25 -11.18 -7.49 2.39
CA THR A 25 -12.64 -7.65 2.20
C THR A 25 -13.14 -6.74 1.08
N PHE A 26 -12.71 -5.47 1.08
CA PHE A 26 -13.03 -4.53 0.01
C PHE A 26 -12.52 -4.99 -1.35
N CYS A 27 -11.28 -5.50 -1.43
CA CYS A 27 -10.70 -5.99 -2.67
C CYS A 27 -11.40 -7.26 -3.18
N GLN A 28 -11.78 -8.19 -2.30
CA GLN A 28 -12.49 -9.41 -2.70
C GLN A 28 -13.83 -9.08 -3.39
N GLU A 29 -14.59 -8.11 -2.87
CA GLU A 29 -15.82 -7.65 -3.51
C GLU A 29 -15.54 -6.88 -4.81
N LYS A 30 -14.55 -5.98 -4.82
CA LYS A 30 -14.19 -5.19 -6.01
C LYS A 30 -13.74 -6.05 -7.19
N TYR A 31 -13.00 -7.12 -6.91
CA TYR A 31 -12.44 -8.03 -7.91
C TYR A 31 -13.24 -9.33 -8.05
N LYS A 32 -14.50 -9.33 -7.60
CA LYS A 32 -15.40 -10.48 -7.73
C LYS A 32 -15.48 -10.94 -9.19
N GLY A 33 -15.18 -12.22 -9.42
CA GLY A 33 -15.11 -12.82 -10.75
C GLY A 33 -13.72 -12.81 -11.40
N ASN A 34 -12.76 -12.01 -10.92
CA ASN A 34 -11.39 -12.05 -11.38
C ASN A 34 -10.55 -13.04 -10.54
N LYS A 35 -10.55 -14.31 -10.95
CA LYS A 35 -9.85 -15.40 -10.23
C LYS A 35 -8.34 -15.12 -9.99
N LYS A 36 -7.68 -14.40 -10.91
CA LYS A 36 -6.25 -14.08 -10.79
C LYS A 36 -6.00 -13.08 -9.66
N GLU A 37 -6.81 -12.02 -9.60
CA GLU A 37 -6.69 -11.01 -8.53
C GLU A 37 -7.15 -11.58 -7.20
N LEU A 38 -8.22 -12.37 -7.15
CA LEU A 38 -8.66 -13.04 -5.92
C LEU A 38 -7.56 -13.92 -5.32
N LYS A 39 -6.85 -14.71 -6.14
CA LYS A 39 -5.70 -15.49 -5.66
C LYS A 39 -4.57 -14.61 -5.12
N SER A 40 -4.32 -13.46 -5.74
CA SER A 40 -3.30 -12.50 -5.29
C SER A 40 -3.70 -11.80 -3.99
N ILE A 41 -5.00 -11.53 -3.80
CA ILE A 41 -5.57 -10.99 -2.56
C ILE A 41 -5.45 -11.99 -1.41
N ASP A 42 -5.78 -13.27 -1.66
CA ASP A 42 -5.63 -14.34 -0.65
C ASP A 42 -4.16 -14.54 -0.25
N GLU A 43 -3.24 -14.47 -1.22
CA GLU A 43 -1.80 -14.52 -0.97
C GLU A 43 -1.34 -13.32 -0.16
N PHE A 44 -1.79 -12.12 -0.51
CA PHE A 44 -1.51 -10.89 0.24
C PHE A 44 -1.98 -11.01 1.69
N GLN A 45 -3.22 -11.44 1.93
CA GLN A 45 -3.74 -11.58 3.29
C GLN A 45 -2.89 -12.51 4.18
N ARG A 46 -2.33 -13.57 3.61
CA ARG A 46 -1.56 -14.58 4.36
C ARG A 46 -0.09 -14.23 4.55
N THR A 47 0.49 -13.50 3.59
CA THR A 47 1.94 -13.30 3.50
C THR A 47 2.38 -11.86 3.67
N TYR A 48 1.43 -10.91 3.69
CA TYR A 48 1.77 -9.50 3.82
C TYR A 48 2.50 -9.24 5.14
N HIS A 49 3.61 -8.53 5.01
CA HIS A 49 4.40 -8.03 6.12
C HIS A 49 4.94 -6.65 5.72
N PRO A 50 5.09 -5.69 6.65
CA PRO A 50 5.58 -4.35 6.33
C PRO A 50 6.92 -4.32 5.59
N THR A 51 7.79 -5.34 5.76
CA THR A 51 9.07 -5.47 5.03
C THR A 51 8.93 -5.95 3.58
N LEU A 52 7.75 -6.43 3.18
CA LEU A 52 7.45 -6.89 1.82
C LEU A 52 6.63 -5.86 1.01
N ALA A 53 6.31 -4.70 1.59
CA ALA A 53 5.51 -3.68 0.94
C ALA A 53 6.05 -3.23 -0.44
N ILE A 54 7.35 -2.97 -0.61
CA ILE A 54 7.92 -2.65 -1.94
C ILE A 54 7.78 -3.82 -2.93
N TRP A 55 7.94 -5.06 -2.49
CA TRP A 55 7.76 -6.23 -3.35
C TRP A 55 6.31 -6.30 -3.87
N TRP A 56 5.34 -6.09 -2.98
CA TRP A 56 3.93 -6.00 -3.36
C TRP A 56 3.61 -4.77 -4.21
N TYR A 57 4.39 -3.68 -4.09
CA TYR A 57 4.20 -2.47 -4.88
C TYR A 57 4.75 -2.63 -6.29
N THR A 58 5.82 -3.39 -6.46
CA THR A 58 6.44 -3.64 -7.77
C THR A 58 5.82 -4.81 -8.51
N ARG A 59 5.14 -5.72 -7.79
CA ARG A 59 4.39 -6.84 -8.37
C ARG A 59 3.16 -6.34 -9.13
N GLN A 60 2.96 -6.84 -10.35
CA GLN A 60 1.78 -6.53 -11.16
C GLN A 60 0.53 -7.27 -10.66
N CYS A 61 -0.08 -6.76 -9.58
CA CYS A 61 -1.34 -7.25 -9.01
C CYS A 61 -2.19 -6.07 -8.49
N PHE A 62 -3.29 -6.38 -7.79
CA PHE A 62 -4.23 -5.40 -7.27
C PHE A 62 -3.60 -4.26 -6.47
N THR A 63 -2.57 -4.52 -5.64
CA THR A 63 -1.91 -3.50 -4.81
C THR A 63 -1.29 -2.39 -5.65
N TYR A 64 -0.50 -2.75 -6.67
CA TYR A 64 0.10 -1.80 -7.61
C TYR A 64 -0.97 -1.02 -8.39
N ASN A 65 -1.93 -1.73 -8.98
CA ASN A 65 -2.95 -1.13 -9.82
C ASN A 65 -3.88 -0.19 -9.04
N MET A 66 -4.29 -0.62 -7.84
CA MET A 66 -5.24 0.12 -7.01
C MET A 66 -4.59 1.37 -6.40
N LEU A 67 -3.39 1.24 -5.82
CA LEU A 67 -2.70 2.38 -5.20
C LEU A 67 -2.36 3.45 -6.23
N ASN A 68 -1.75 3.07 -7.36
CA ASN A 68 -1.36 4.05 -8.39
C ASN A 68 -2.57 4.74 -9.02
N ARG A 69 -3.66 3.99 -9.25
CA ARG A 69 -4.89 4.60 -9.72
C ARG A 69 -5.43 5.61 -8.71
N ALA A 70 -5.51 5.23 -7.43
CA ALA A 70 -6.04 6.07 -6.37
C ALA A 70 -5.24 7.37 -6.20
N LEU A 71 -3.91 7.28 -6.21
CA LEU A 71 -3.02 8.44 -6.15
C LEU A 71 -3.20 9.35 -7.38
N ARG A 72 -3.32 8.77 -8.58
CA ARG A 72 -3.51 9.54 -9.83
C ARG A 72 -4.86 10.26 -9.88
N THR A 73 -5.89 9.66 -9.31
CA THR A 73 -7.25 10.25 -9.28
C THR A 73 -7.57 10.99 -8.00
N LEU A 74 -6.64 11.03 -7.03
CA LEU A 74 -6.85 11.53 -5.68
C LEU A 74 -8.10 10.92 -5.01
N ASP A 75 -8.31 9.62 -5.20
CA ASP A 75 -9.43 8.88 -4.60
C ASP A 75 -9.18 8.68 -3.10
N GLY A 76 -9.67 9.63 -2.29
CA GLY A 76 -9.39 9.70 -0.86
C GLY A 76 -9.85 8.46 -0.09
N ASP A 77 -10.99 7.86 -0.42
CA ASP A 77 -11.48 6.65 0.25
C ASP A 77 -10.51 5.48 0.05
N ILE A 78 -10.04 5.28 -1.18
CA ILE A 78 -9.06 4.22 -1.48
C ILE A 78 -7.70 4.53 -0.85
N ILE A 79 -7.25 5.80 -0.91
CA ILE A 79 -5.95 6.16 -0.32
C ILE A 79 -5.97 5.92 1.20
N ILE A 80 -7.05 6.28 1.89
CA ILE A 80 -7.19 6.04 3.34
C ILE A 80 -7.22 4.53 3.63
N ARG A 81 -7.99 3.73 2.89
CA ARG A 81 -8.01 2.26 3.04
C ARG A 81 -6.65 1.62 2.81
N MET A 82 -5.87 2.14 1.87
CA MET A 82 -4.51 1.70 1.57
C MET A 82 -3.45 2.42 2.42
N GLY A 83 -3.85 3.25 3.39
CA GLY A 83 -2.97 4.14 4.14
C GLY A 83 -1.83 3.38 4.81
N PHE A 84 -2.13 2.28 5.51
CA PHE A 84 -1.13 1.41 6.13
C PHE A 84 -0.08 0.93 5.14
N TYR A 85 -0.53 0.47 3.97
CA TYR A 85 0.32 -0.08 2.94
C TYR A 85 1.17 1.00 2.28
N LEU A 86 0.60 2.18 2.03
CA LEU A 86 1.33 3.34 1.53
C LEU A 86 2.39 3.81 2.53
N CYS A 87 2.09 3.81 3.83
CA CYS A 87 3.05 4.12 4.89
C CYS A 87 4.21 3.13 4.91
N ASP A 88 3.93 1.83 4.80
CA ASP A 88 4.96 0.79 4.76
C ASP A 88 5.85 0.89 3.52
N VAL A 89 5.25 1.15 2.34
CA VAL A 89 6.00 1.43 1.10
C VAL A 89 6.89 2.66 1.29
N HIS A 90 6.35 3.74 1.86
CA HIS A 90 7.10 4.96 2.08
C HIS A 90 8.30 4.75 3.00
N ARG A 91 8.10 4.12 4.18
CA ARG A 91 9.15 3.82 5.15
C ARG A 91 10.27 2.97 4.55
N GLN A 92 9.92 1.96 3.75
CA GLN A 92 10.95 1.15 3.07
C GLN A 92 11.75 1.95 2.04
N ILE A 93 11.11 2.85 1.29
CA ILE A 93 11.81 3.72 0.34
C ILE A 93 12.78 4.64 1.07
N GLU A 94 12.35 5.23 2.20
CA GLU A 94 13.21 6.08 3.02
C GLU A 94 14.41 5.31 3.60
N ASP A 95 14.20 4.10 4.09
CA ASP A 95 15.27 3.22 4.60
C ASP A 95 16.27 2.86 3.49
N LEU A 96 15.80 2.45 2.30
CA LEU A 96 16.66 2.15 1.15
C LEU A 96 17.45 3.38 0.69
N HIS A 97 16.79 4.54 0.62
CA HIS A 97 17.42 5.79 0.23
C HIS A 97 18.50 6.22 1.23
N SER A 98 18.21 6.10 2.53
CA SER A 98 19.18 6.40 3.61
C SER A 98 20.40 5.47 3.54
N LYS A 99 20.18 4.17 3.33
CA LYS A 99 21.26 3.19 3.12
C LYS A 99 22.10 3.49 1.88
N GLN A 100 21.47 3.94 0.80
CA GLN A 100 22.17 4.32 -0.42
C GLN A 100 23.06 5.54 -0.19
N ILE A 101 22.54 6.61 0.44
CA ILE A 101 23.30 7.82 0.73
C ILE A 101 24.50 7.52 1.66
N ASN A 102 24.28 6.73 2.70
CA ASN A 102 25.33 6.37 3.66
C ASN A 102 26.43 5.48 3.05
N LYS A 103 26.22 4.89 1.87
CA LYS A 103 27.22 4.09 1.15
C LYS A 103 28.16 4.94 0.29
N TYR A 104 27.79 6.19 0.02
CA TYR A 104 28.55 7.13 -0.82
C TYR A 104 29.20 8.28 -0.02
N HIS A 105 29.13 8.25 1.31
CA HIS A 105 29.93 9.05 2.24
C HIS A 105 30.90 8.15 2.99
#